data_AF-A0A8H4UZ23-F1
#
_entry.id   AF-A0A8H4UZ23-F1
#
_cell.length_a   1.000
_cell.length_b   1.000
_cell.length_c   1.000
_cell.angle_alpha   90.00
_cell.angle_beta   90.00
_cell.angle_gamma   90.00
#
_symmetry.space_group_name_H-M   'P 1'
#
loop_
_entity.id
_entity.type
_entity.pdbx_description
1 polymer ?
#
loop_
_entity_poly.entity_id
_entity_poly.type
_entity_poly.pdbx_seq_one_letter_code
_entity_poly.pdbx_strand_id
1 'polypeptide(L)'
;MPMVGRAVAALLSLRISPDNHDKNQADGKSGTSPSLEDFKNKAVYISSFTLSQRDMLESVLRVTDTKPEDWKITQTTAKERWKSGHELLKAGNMAGFVRLSYARAFFPDDPLNFEASRGLDNAVLGLSQEDLDEFTRIGINTKITHVK
;
A
#
# COMPACT_ATOMS: atom_id res chain seq x y z
N MET A 1 -1.67 -3.67 -9.68
CA MET A 1 -0.77 -3.72 -8.50
C MET A 1 0.67 -3.96 -8.94
N PRO A 2 1.32 -3.00 -9.62
CA PRO A 2 2.67 -3.20 -10.14
C PRO A 2 3.74 -3.31 -9.03
N MET A 3 3.60 -2.61 -7.90
CA MET A 3 4.59 -2.70 -6.82
C MET A 3 4.77 -4.10 -6.24
N VAL A 4 3.69 -4.86 -6.00
CA VAL A 4 3.81 -6.22 -5.43
C VAL A 4 4.62 -7.13 -6.37
N GLY A 5 4.35 -7.07 -7.67
CA GLY A 5 5.11 -7.85 -8.66
C GLY A 5 6.58 -7.44 -8.71
N ARG A 6 6.87 -6.14 -8.69
CA ARG A 6 8.25 -5.60 -8.65
C ARG A 6 8.98 -6.02 -7.38
N ALA A 7 8.33 -5.96 -6.23
CA ALA A 7 8.91 -6.34 -4.94
C ALA A 7 9.25 -7.83 -4.90
N VAL A 8 8.34 -8.71 -5.36
CA VAL A 8 8.60 -10.15 -5.44
C VAL A 8 9.77 -10.42 -6.39
N ALA A 9 9.79 -9.79 -7.56
CA ALA A 9 10.89 -9.94 -8.51
C ALA A 9 12.23 -9.47 -7.92
N ALA A 10 12.26 -8.31 -7.26
CA ALA A 10 13.46 -7.76 -6.63
C ALA A 10 13.96 -8.67 -5.49
N LEU A 11 13.07 -9.11 -4.61
CA LEU A 11 13.39 -10.01 -3.50
C LEU A 11 13.98 -11.33 -4.01
N LEU A 12 13.35 -11.97 -4.99
CA LEU A 12 13.81 -13.25 -5.55
C LEU A 12 15.06 -13.12 -6.43
N SER A 13 15.46 -11.90 -6.78
CA SER A 13 16.70 -11.62 -7.51
C SER A 13 17.89 -11.43 -6.57
N LEU A 14 17.68 -11.35 -5.25
CA LEU A 14 18.76 -11.27 -4.27
C LEU A 14 19.55 -12.59 -4.23
N ARG A 15 20.84 -12.49 -3.89
CA ARG A 15 21.68 -13.67 -3.65
C ARG A 15 21.20 -14.42 -2.42
N ILE A 16 21.46 -15.72 -2.37
CA ILE A 16 20.99 -16.57 -1.25
C ILE A 16 21.69 -16.19 0.05
N SER A 17 23.03 -16.06 0.04
CA SER A 17 23.86 -15.74 1.21
C SER A 17 24.73 -14.50 0.92
N PRO A 18 25.14 -13.73 1.93
CA PRO A 18 26.04 -12.61 1.75
C PRO A 18 27.44 -13.11 1.34
N ASP A 19 27.96 -12.62 0.20
CA ASP A 19 29.29 -12.99 -0.26
C ASP A 19 30.38 -12.37 0.63
N ASN A 20 31.26 -13.20 1.19
CA ASN A 20 32.50 -12.79 1.87
C ASN A 20 33.64 -12.43 0.89
N HIS A 21 33.36 -12.38 -0.42
CA HIS A 21 34.41 -12.37 -1.45
C HIS A 21 34.74 -11.01 -2.08
N ASP A 22 34.04 -9.92 -1.74
CA ASP A 22 34.36 -8.59 -2.28
C ASP A 22 35.12 -7.71 -1.26
N LYS A 23 36.34 -8.12 -0.93
CA LYS A 23 37.30 -7.25 -0.22
C LYS A 23 38.04 -6.28 -1.14
N ASN A 24 37.78 -6.32 -2.45
CA ASN A 24 38.49 -5.54 -3.46
C ASN A 24 37.52 -4.82 -4.42
N GLN A 25 36.65 -3.96 -3.89
CA GLN A 25 36.12 -2.86 -4.68
C GLN A 25 36.42 -1.54 -3.96
N ALA A 26 37.56 -0.97 -4.34
CA ALA A 26 38.01 0.34 -3.94
C ALA A 26 37.15 1.40 -4.64
N ASP A 27 35.93 1.61 -4.13
CA ASP A 27 35.08 2.77 -4.41
C ASP A 27 34.11 2.98 -3.22
N GLY A 28 34.65 3.31 -2.05
CA GLY A 28 33.99 4.11 -1.01
C GLY A 28 32.61 3.67 -0.43
N LYS A 29 32.05 2.52 -0.81
CA LYS A 29 30.78 1.99 -0.27
C LYS A 29 31.00 0.56 0.22
N SER A 30 31.68 0.45 1.36
CA SER A 30 31.70 -0.77 2.16
C SER A 30 30.32 -1.01 2.78
N GLY A 31 29.38 -1.52 1.99
CA GLY A 31 28.07 -1.96 2.46
C GLY A 31 27.79 -3.35 1.92
N THR A 32 27.65 -4.34 2.80
CA THR A 32 27.20 -5.68 2.44
C THR A 32 25.90 -5.56 1.62
N SER A 33 25.88 -6.14 0.42
CA SER A 33 24.67 -6.15 -0.42
C SER A 33 23.59 -7.02 0.23
N PRO A 34 22.30 -6.63 0.15
CA PRO A 34 21.21 -7.40 0.75
C PRO A 34 21.12 -8.81 0.12
N SER A 35 20.73 -9.78 0.92
CA SER A 35 20.61 -11.20 0.57
C SER A 35 19.28 -11.78 1.03
N LEU A 36 18.87 -12.93 0.47
CA LEU A 36 17.66 -13.64 0.90
C LEU A 36 17.74 -14.09 2.36
N GLU A 37 18.93 -14.36 2.87
CA GLU A 37 19.16 -14.68 4.29
C GLU A 37 18.68 -13.57 5.23
N ASP A 38 18.80 -12.30 4.83
CA ASP A 38 18.36 -11.15 5.63
C ASP A 38 16.84 -11.15 5.86
N PHE A 39 16.08 -11.75 4.94
CA PHE A 39 14.62 -11.85 4.95
C PHE A 39 14.09 -13.22 5.41
N LYS A 40 14.98 -14.17 5.74
CA LYS A 40 14.59 -15.52 6.12
C LYS A 40 13.66 -15.51 7.35
N ASN A 41 12.50 -16.15 7.22
CA ASN A 41 11.47 -16.24 8.25
C ASN A 41 10.94 -14.88 8.75
N LYS A 42 11.08 -13.82 7.95
CA LYS A 42 10.55 -12.48 8.23
C LYS A 42 9.50 -12.11 7.19
N ALA A 43 8.59 -11.24 7.58
CA ALA A 43 7.72 -10.58 6.62
C ALA A 43 8.49 -9.49 5.89
N VAL A 44 8.18 -9.30 4.61
CA VAL A 44 8.68 -8.20 3.79
C VAL A 44 7.60 -7.12 3.76
N TYR A 45 7.93 -5.92 4.21
CA TYR A 45 7.01 -4.80 4.29
C TYR A 45 7.29 -3.81 3.16
N ILE A 46 6.33 -3.67 2.26
CA ILE A 46 6.39 -2.70 1.17
C ILE A 46 5.15 -1.83 1.20
N SER A 47 5.29 -0.59 0.75
CA SER A 47 4.16 0.31 0.60
C SER A 47 4.24 1.06 -0.72
N SER A 48 3.15 1.03 -1.49
CA SER A 48 2.96 1.96 -2.60
C SER A 48 2.62 3.34 -2.07
N PHE A 49 1.72 3.41 -1.09
CA PHE A 49 1.27 4.67 -0.54
C PHE A 49 0.80 4.48 0.91
N THR A 50 1.05 5.49 1.74
CA THR A 50 0.48 5.63 3.08
C THR A 50 -0.36 6.90 3.07
N LEU A 51 -1.69 6.76 2.91
CA LEU A 51 -2.58 7.88 2.58
C LEU A 51 -3.77 8.00 3.53
N SER A 52 -4.23 9.24 3.69
CA SER A 52 -5.54 9.54 4.26
C SER A 52 -6.66 9.51 3.20
N GLN A 53 -7.92 9.47 3.65
CA GLN A 53 -9.09 9.63 2.76
C GLN A 53 -9.12 10.98 2.05
N ARG A 54 -8.49 12.00 2.64
CA ARG A 54 -8.37 13.33 2.05
C ARG A 54 -7.37 13.32 0.90
N ASP A 55 -6.21 12.70 1.06
CA ASP A 55 -5.20 12.60 -0.01
C ASP A 55 -5.77 11.87 -1.24
N MET A 56 -6.54 10.80 -1.00
CA MET A 56 -7.24 10.06 -2.05
C MET A 56 -8.27 10.96 -2.77
N LEU A 57 -9.08 11.73 -2.04
CA LEU A 57 -10.05 12.65 -2.62
C LEU A 57 -9.34 13.76 -3.42
N GLU A 58 -8.29 14.35 -2.89
CA GLU A 58 -7.52 15.40 -3.56
C GLU A 58 -6.90 14.89 -4.87
N SER A 59 -6.41 13.65 -4.90
CA SER A 59 -5.95 13.01 -6.14
C SER A 59 -7.08 12.85 -7.16
N VAL A 60 -8.27 12.41 -6.75
CA VAL A 60 -9.44 12.32 -7.64
C VAL A 60 -9.78 13.68 -8.23
N LEU A 61 -9.82 14.74 -7.41
CA LEU A 61 -10.12 16.09 -7.87
C LEU A 61 -9.10 16.58 -8.90
N ARG A 62 -7.79 16.40 -8.66
CA ARG A 62 -6.73 16.76 -9.62
C ARG A 62 -6.84 15.98 -10.92
N VAL A 63 -7.07 14.66 -10.85
CA VAL A 63 -7.08 13.79 -12.03
C VAL A 63 -8.30 14.04 -12.92
N THR A 64 -9.44 14.39 -12.31
CA THR A 64 -10.71 14.64 -13.00
C THR A 64 -10.94 16.11 -13.37
N ASP A 65 -10.07 17.02 -12.95
CA ASP A 65 -10.23 18.47 -13.08
C ASP A 65 -11.57 18.96 -12.50
N THR A 66 -11.97 18.39 -11.36
CA THR A 66 -13.17 18.78 -10.62
C THR A 66 -12.81 19.43 -9.29
N LYS A 67 -13.77 20.13 -8.69
CA LYS A 67 -13.59 20.85 -7.42
C LYS A 67 -14.43 20.21 -6.31
N PRO A 68 -14.09 20.43 -5.03
CA PRO A 68 -14.89 19.92 -3.92
C PRO A 68 -16.37 20.31 -4.00
N GLU A 69 -16.68 21.48 -4.54
CA GLU A 69 -18.06 21.97 -4.70
C GLU A 69 -18.87 21.16 -5.73
N ASP A 70 -18.20 20.48 -6.65
CA ASP A 70 -18.83 19.61 -7.64
C ASP A 70 -19.27 18.26 -7.05
N TRP A 71 -18.84 17.95 -5.80
CA TRP A 71 -19.06 16.67 -5.15
C TRP A 71 -19.93 16.80 -3.89
N LYS A 72 -20.84 15.83 -3.71
CA LYS A 72 -21.52 15.65 -2.43
C LYS A 72 -20.63 14.88 -1.46
N ILE A 73 -19.89 15.60 -0.63
CA ILE A 73 -19.00 15.02 0.38
C ILE A 73 -19.78 14.78 1.67
N THR A 74 -19.76 13.53 2.16
CA THR A 74 -20.32 13.15 3.47
C THR A 74 -19.23 12.64 4.38
N GLN A 75 -19.34 12.92 5.68
CA GLN A 75 -18.37 12.46 6.68
C GLN A 75 -18.99 11.38 7.58
N THR A 76 -18.14 10.47 8.05
CA THR A 76 -18.48 9.47 9.07
C THR A 76 -17.21 9.12 9.83
N THR A 77 -17.37 8.65 11.06
CA THR A 77 -16.23 8.13 11.82
C THR A 77 -15.88 6.70 11.38
N ALA A 78 -14.62 6.31 11.54
CA ALA A 78 -14.20 4.93 11.28
C ALA A 78 -15.00 3.93 12.16
N LYS A 79 -15.31 4.30 13.40
CA LYS A 79 -16.12 3.50 14.34
C LYS A 79 -17.54 3.26 13.85
N GLU A 80 -18.23 4.30 13.37
CA GLU A 80 -19.58 4.16 12.80
C GLU A 80 -19.56 3.31 11.52
N ARG A 81 -18.59 3.56 10.63
CA ARG A 81 -18.47 2.79 9.39
C ARG A 81 -18.19 1.32 9.67
N TRP A 82 -17.35 1.02 10.66
CA TRP A 82 -17.09 -0.33 11.15
C TRP A 82 -18.36 -0.99 11.72
N LYS A 83 -19.10 -0.28 12.59
CA LYS A 83 -20.36 -0.79 13.18
C LYS A 83 -21.39 -1.13 12.09
N SER A 84 -21.58 -0.24 11.12
CA SER A 84 -22.49 -0.48 9.99
C SER A 84 -22.07 -1.67 9.13
N GLY A 85 -20.77 -1.90 8.95
CA GLY A 85 -20.26 -3.10 8.27
C GLY A 85 -20.57 -4.38 9.05
N HIS A 86 -20.44 -4.34 10.37
CA HIS A 86 -20.83 -5.45 11.24
C HIS A 86 -22.32 -5.79 11.17
N GLU A 87 -23.19 -4.79 11.15
CA GLU A 87 -24.64 -4.97 11.03
C GLU A 87 -25.02 -5.63 9.69
N LEU A 88 -24.42 -5.16 8.59
CA LEU A 88 -24.59 -5.77 7.26
C LEU A 88 -24.13 -7.23 7.24
N LEU A 89 -22.97 -7.53 7.84
CA LEU A 89 -22.44 -8.88 7.89
C LEU A 89 -23.33 -9.81 8.72
N LYS A 90 -23.85 -9.34 9.87
CA LYS A 90 -24.82 -10.10 10.68
C LYS A 90 -26.11 -10.39 9.92
N ALA A 91 -26.52 -9.50 9.02
CA ALA A 91 -27.65 -9.69 8.13
C ALA A 91 -27.35 -10.59 6.91
N GLY A 92 -26.16 -11.20 6.84
CA GLY A 92 -25.75 -12.08 5.74
C GLY A 92 -25.23 -11.35 4.49
N ASN A 93 -25.07 -10.02 4.54
CA ASN A 93 -24.56 -9.25 3.41
C ASN A 93 -23.03 -9.12 3.49
N MET A 94 -22.34 -9.78 2.56
CA MET A 94 -20.87 -9.80 2.54
C MET A 94 -20.20 -8.46 2.23
N ALA A 95 -20.92 -7.47 1.69
CA ALA A 95 -20.42 -6.10 1.59
C ALA A 95 -20.10 -5.52 2.98
N GLY A 96 -20.74 -6.04 4.04
CA GLY A 96 -20.42 -5.71 5.42
C GLY A 96 -18.97 -6.02 5.79
N PHE A 97 -18.43 -7.15 5.34
CA PHE A 97 -17.03 -7.53 5.59
C PHE A 97 -16.04 -6.59 4.91
N VAL A 98 -16.30 -6.22 3.65
CA VAL A 98 -15.45 -5.24 2.95
C VAL A 98 -15.46 -3.89 3.66
N ARG A 99 -16.65 -3.44 4.10
CA ARG A 99 -16.83 -2.16 4.78
C ARG A 99 -16.12 -2.10 6.13
N LEU A 100 -16.26 -3.14 6.97
CA LEU A 100 -15.61 -3.17 8.28
C LEU A 100 -14.08 -3.29 8.15
N SER A 101 -13.59 -4.06 7.18
CA SER A 101 -12.15 -4.21 6.92
C SER A 101 -11.53 -2.90 6.46
N TYR A 102 -12.18 -2.20 5.52
CA TYR A 102 -11.73 -0.87 5.09
C TYR A 102 -11.77 0.15 6.24
N ALA A 103 -12.83 0.15 7.04
CA ALA A 103 -12.94 1.09 8.17
C ALA A 103 -11.86 0.85 9.24
N ARG A 104 -11.46 -0.42 9.47
CA ARG A 104 -10.45 -0.78 10.45
C ARG A 104 -9.07 -0.16 10.17
N ALA A 105 -8.76 0.07 8.89
CA ALA A 105 -7.52 0.72 8.44
C ALA A 105 -7.36 2.14 8.99
N PHE A 106 -8.47 2.83 9.31
CA PHE A 106 -8.47 4.25 9.73
C PHE A 106 -8.74 4.43 11.22
N PHE A 107 -8.52 3.38 12.03
CA PHE A 107 -8.63 3.52 13.48
C PHE A 107 -7.36 4.18 14.05
N PRO A 108 -7.43 4.85 15.22
CA PRO A 108 -6.30 5.59 15.78
C PRO A 108 -5.08 4.73 16.13
N ASP A 109 -5.26 3.42 16.32
CA ASP A 109 -4.16 2.47 16.53
C ASP A 109 -3.48 2.02 15.23
N ASP A 110 -3.93 2.56 14.09
CA ASP A 110 -3.35 2.47 12.75
C ASP A 110 -2.70 1.11 12.41
N PRO A 111 -3.48 0.00 12.48
CA PRO A 111 -2.91 -1.35 12.44
C PRO A 111 -2.30 -1.73 11.09
N LEU A 112 -2.52 -0.93 10.04
CA LEU A 112 -2.09 -1.21 8.68
C LEU A 112 -0.99 -0.26 8.19
N ASN A 113 -0.56 0.70 9.01
CA ASN A 113 0.57 1.57 8.71
C ASN A 113 1.88 0.91 9.16
N PHE A 114 2.41 0.06 8.29
CA PHE A 114 3.69 -0.61 8.51
C PHE A 114 4.87 0.36 8.46
N GLU A 115 4.75 1.45 7.72
CA GLU A 115 5.80 2.47 7.62
C GLU A 115 6.10 3.09 9.00
N ALA A 116 5.06 3.47 9.75
CA ALA A 116 5.21 4.03 11.09
C ALA A 116 5.58 2.98 12.15
N SER A 117 5.15 1.73 11.99
CA SER A 117 5.28 0.70 13.04
C SER A 117 6.47 -0.24 12.89
N ARG A 118 6.88 -0.55 11.66
CA ARG A 118 7.87 -1.60 11.34
C ARG A 118 8.97 -1.12 10.38
N GLY A 119 8.72 -0.05 9.63
CA GLY A 119 9.56 0.37 8.50
C GLY A 119 9.21 -0.37 7.21
N LEU A 120 9.82 0.09 6.11
CA LEU A 120 9.60 -0.45 4.76
C LEU A 120 10.91 -0.94 4.14
N ASP A 121 10.83 -2.05 3.42
CA ASP A 121 11.92 -2.66 2.65
C ASP A 121 12.06 -2.06 1.25
N ASN A 122 11.26 -1.04 0.90
CA ASN A 122 11.26 -0.40 -0.43
C ASN A 122 12.67 -0.01 -0.88
N ALA A 123 13.43 0.70 -0.03
CA ALA A 123 14.77 1.16 -0.37
C ALA A 123 15.77 0.00 -0.53
N VAL A 124 15.68 -1.03 0.32
CA VAL A 124 16.54 -2.22 0.27
C VAL A 124 16.30 -2.99 -1.03
N LEU A 125 15.05 -3.06 -1.48
CA LEU A 125 14.64 -3.73 -2.71
C LEU A 125 14.71 -2.83 -3.95
N GLY A 126 15.20 -1.59 -3.83
CA GLY A 126 15.30 -0.64 -4.94
C GLY A 126 13.94 -0.24 -5.54
N LEU A 127 12.86 -0.31 -4.76
CA LEU A 127 11.51 0.03 -5.20
C LEU A 127 11.31 1.55 -5.15
N SER A 128 10.99 2.13 -6.30
CA SER A 128 10.64 3.54 -6.40
C SER A 128 9.23 3.81 -5.87
N GLN A 129 9.05 4.99 -5.30
CA GLN A 129 7.74 5.53 -4.95
C GLN A 129 6.86 5.64 -6.21
N GLU A 130 5.60 5.21 -6.09
CA GLU A 130 4.61 5.32 -7.17
C GLU A 130 3.94 6.71 -7.16
N ASP A 131 3.43 7.15 -8.31
CA ASP A 131 2.67 8.40 -8.46
C ASP A 131 1.17 8.14 -8.22
N LEU A 132 0.60 8.77 -7.20
CA LEU A 132 -0.80 8.56 -6.83
C LEU A 132 -1.77 8.98 -7.95
N ASP A 133 -1.50 10.08 -8.64
CA ASP A 133 -2.40 10.63 -9.68
C ASP A 133 -2.36 9.77 -10.95
N GLU A 134 -1.21 9.15 -11.26
CA GLU A 134 -1.11 8.12 -12.30
C GLU A 134 -2.06 6.95 -11.99
N PHE A 135 -2.00 6.38 -10.79
CA PHE A 135 -2.84 5.23 -10.42
C PHE A 135 -4.32 5.58 -10.25
N THR A 136 -4.63 6.78 -9.75
CA THR A 136 -6.01 7.29 -9.72
C THR A 136 -6.57 7.41 -11.14
N ARG A 137 -5.78 7.88 -12.12
CA ARG A 137 -6.20 7.95 -13.53
C ARG A 137 -6.48 6.58 -14.13
N ILE A 138 -5.63 5.59 -13.84
CA ILE A 138 -5.87 4.20 -14.23
C ILE A 138 -7.19 3.70 -13.62
N GLY A 139 -7.41 3.95 -12.33
CA GLY A 139 -8.63 3.56 -11.62
C GLY A 139 -9.90 4.13 -12.24
N ILE A 140 -9.91 5.43 -12.57
CA ILE A 140 -11.04 6.11 -13.23
C ILE A 140 -11.29 5.55 -14.63
N ASN A 141 -10.23 5.28 -15.39
CA ASN A 141 -10.33 4.78 -16.77
C ASN A 141 -10.67 3.29 -16.83
N THR A 142 -10.52 2.55 -15.73
CA THR A 142 -10.87 1.14 -15.66
C THR A 142 -12.40 1.01 -15.64
N LYS A 143 -12.98 0.60 -16.78
CA LYS A 143 -14.41 0.26 -16.84
C LYS A 143 -14.67 -0.93 -15.92
N ILE A 144 -15.32 -0.70 -14.78
CA ILE A 144 -15.82 -1.79 -13.93
C ILE A 144 -16.98 -2.45 -14.67
N THR A 145 -16.68 -3.51 -15.41
CA THR A 145 -17.69 -4.38 -16.01
C THR A 145 -18.56 -4.92 -14.87
N HIS A 146 -19.83 -4.49 -14.82
CA HIS A 146 -20.78 -5.05 -13.87
C HIS A 146 -20.92 -6.54 -14.17
N VAL A 147 -20.40 -7.39 -13.28
CA VAL A 147 -20.84 -8.77 -13.20
C VAL A 147 -22.25 -8.70 -12.62
N LYS A 148 -23.24 -8.95 -13.49
CA LYS A 148 -24.64 -9.07 -13.11
C LYS A 148 -24.84 -10.19 -12.09
#